data_AF-A0A3B8UIB9-F1
#
_entry.id   AF-A0A3B8UIB9-F1
#
_cell.length_a   1.000
_cell.length_b   1.000
_cell.length_c   1.000
_cell.angle_alpha   90.00
_cell.angle_beta   90.00
_cell.angle_gamma   90.00
#
_symmetry.space_group_name_H-M   'P 1'
#
loop_
_entity.id
_entity.type
_entity.pdbx_description
1 polymer ?
#
loop_
_entity_poly.entity_id
_entity_poly.type
_entity_poly.pdbx_seq_one_letter_code
_entity_poly.pdbx_strand_id
1 'polypeptide(L)'
;MKTYQLALGGTNGMLNFYVDLQDTSCISFLYTPAEKKKFFETPIKVPVLTLDKWAELQNVSHIDFLYLDMQGAEGDMLKASPTLLKTVKVIELEFYTYPVYEGIMFRDEIKTFLEDAGFKTLYLEPEENGEAIFVRK
;
A
#
# COMPACT_ATOMS: atom_id res chain seq x y z
N MET A 1 -3.51 21.40 -2.57
CA MET A 1 -3.28 19.94 -2.70
C MET A 1 -2.15 19.73 -3.70
N LYS A 2 -1.10 18.98 -3.34
CA LYS A 2 0.02 18.64 -4.22
C LYS A 2 -0.11 17.16 -4.57
N THR A 3 -0.04 16.83 -5.85
CA THR A 3 -0.18 15.46 -6.35
C THR A 3 1.09 15.05 -7.06
N TYR A 4 1.31 13.73 -7.15
CA TYR A 4 2.48 13.15 -7.79
C TYR A 4 2.03 12.06 -8.75
N GLN A 5 2.51 12.09 -9.99
CA GLN A 5 2.29 11.02 -10.97
C GLN A 5 3.32 9.90 -10.75
N LEU A 6 3.21 9.21 -9.61
CA LEU A 6 4.04 8.08 -9.22
C LEU A 6 3.25 7.13 -8.33
N ALA A 7 3.64 5.86 -8.31
CA ALA A 7 3.16 4.90 -7.32
C ALA A 7 4.11 4.86 -6.12
N LEU A 8 3.57 4.51 -4.96
CA LEU A 8 4.37 4.08 -3.81
C LEU A 8 4.41 2.55 -3.78
N GLY A 9 5.53 1.96 -3.36
CA GLY A 9 5.67 0.51 -3.30
C GLY A 9 6.97 0.05 -2.64
N GLY A 10 7.28 -1.23 -2.80
CA GLY A 10 8.44 -1.86 -2.14
C GLY A 10 9.82 -1.49 -2.71
N THR A 11 9.90 -0.86 -3.89
CA THR A 11 11.17 -0.57 -4.57
C THR A 11 11.11 0.76 -5.33
N ASN A 12 12.30 1.32 -5.63
CA ASN A 12 12.43 2.49 -6.49
C ASN A 12 12.70 2.05 -7.94
N GLY A 13 12.00 2.62 -8.93
CA GLY A 13 12.24 2.34 -10.34
C GLY A 13 11.02 2.47 -11.23
N MET A 14 10.96 1.68 -12.30
CA MET A 14 9.82 1.61 -13.21
C MET A 14 9.18 0.23 -13.14
N LEU A 15 7.95 0.13 -12.63
CA LEU A 15 7.22 -1.13 -12.53
C LEU A 15 6.11 -1.22 -13.58
N ASN A 16 5.70 -2.46 -13.88
CA ASN A 16 4.49 -2.69 -14.64
C ASN A 16 3.29 -2.27 -13.78
N PHE A 17 2.39 -1.53 -14.40
CA PHE A 17 1.12 -1.12 -13.84
C PHE A 17 0.03 -1.63 -14.77
N TYR A 18 -0.77 -2.51 -14.22
CA TYR A 18 -1.85 -3.15 -14.96
C TYR A 18 -3.12 -2.35 -14.72
N VAL A 19 -3.83 -2.04 -15.80
CA VAL A 19 -5.03 -1.21 -15.78
C VAL A 19 -6.18 -2.06 -16.27
N ASP A 20 -7.23 -2.17 -15.47
CA ASP A 20 -8.49 -2.70 -15.95
C ASP A 20 -9.23 -1.62 -16.74
N LEU A 21 -9.36 -1.81 -18.05
CA LEU A 21 -10.10 -0.91 -18.95
C LEU A 21 -11.58 -1.28 -19.09
N GLN A 22 -11.99 -2.43 -18.55
CA GLN A 22 -13.35 -2.96 -18.65
C GLN A 22 -14.15 -2.76 -17.37
N ASP A 23 -13.48 -2.64 -16.23
CA ASP A 23 -14.09 -2.39 -14.93
C ASP A 23 -13.95 -0.92 -14.52
N THR A 24 -15.07 -0.27 -14.21
CA THR A 24 -15.12 1.12 -13.74
C THR A 24 -14.75 1.26 -12.26
N SER A 25 -14.47 0.17 -11.55
CA SER A 25 -14.16 0.16 -10.11
C SER A 25 -12.71 0.51 -9.75
N CYS A 26 -11.94 1.11 -10.67
CA CYS A 26 -10.57 1.61 -10.43
C CYS A 26 -9.56 0.53 -9.99
N ILE A 27 -9.61 -0.65 -10.61
CA ILE A 27 -8.69 -1.74 -10.29
C ILE A 27 -7.38 -1.53 -11.07
N SER A 28 -6.40 -0.93 -10.42
CA SER A 28 -5.06 -0.75 -10.99
C SER A 28 -4.01 -1.13 -9.97
N PHE A 29 -3.08 -1.99 -10.37
CA PHE A 29 -2.23 -2.69 -9.41
C PHE A 29 -0.82 -2.91 -9.95
N LEU A 30 0.13 -3.01 -9.02
CA LEU A 30 1.51 -3.41 -9.29
C LEU A 30 1.69 -4.94 -9.28
N TYR A 31 0.69 -5.68 -8.76
CA TYR A 31 0.78 -7.12 -8.49
C TYR A 31 -0.14 -7.93 -9.40
N THR A 32 0.32 -9.08 -9.87
CA THR A 32 -0.54 -9.96 -10.68
C THR A 32 -1.77 -10.41 -9.87
N PRO A 33 -3.00 -10.34 -10.40
CA PRO A 33 -4.18 -10.90 -9.73
C PRO A 33 -4.02 -12.41 -9.56
N ALA A 34 -4.43 -12.94 -8.41
CA ALA A 34 -4.27 -14.37 -8.10
C ALA A 34 -5.11 -15.25 -9.03
N GLU A 35 -6.30 -14.78 -9.42
CA GLU A 35 -7.07 -15.38 -10.49
C GLU A 35 -6.70 -14.74 -11.83
N LYS A 36 -6.38 -15.57 -12.83
CA LYS A 36 -6.12 -15.14 -14.21
C LYS A 36 -7.41 -14.64 -14.88
N LYS A 37 -7.91 -13.48 -14.46
CA LYS A 37 -8.89 -12.73 -15.23
C LYS A 37 -8.19 -12.25 -16.52
N LYS A 38 -8.91 -12.31 -17.65
CA LYS A 38 -8.41 -11.87 -18.97
C LYS A 38 -8.29 -10.34 -18.99
N PHE A 39 -7.30 -9.78 -18.33
CA PHE A 39 -7.17 -8.34 -18.14
C PHE A 39 -5.98 -7.72 -18.87
N PHE A 40 -5.68 -8.02 -20.14
CA PHE A 40 -4.42 -7.49 -20.67
C PHE A 40 -4.48 -7.13 -22.15
N GLU A 41 -4.57 -5.82 -22.41
CA GLU A 41 -3.98 -5.17 -23.57
C GLU A 41 -2.72 -4.40 -23.10
N THR A 42 -1.65 -5.11 -22.73
CA THR A 42 -0.31 -4.59 -22.42
C THR A 42 -0.18 -3.67 -21.17
N PRO A 43 0.60 -4.04 -20.14
CA PRO A 43 0.84 -3.15 -18.99
C PRO A 43 1.57 -1.88 -19.40
N ILE A 44 1.28 -0.77 -18.70
CA ILE A 44 2.07 0.46 -18.81
C ILE A 44 3.20 0.46 -17.77
N LYS A 45 4.27 1.22 -18.04
CA LYS A 45 5.37 1.41 -17.08
C LYS A 45 5.15 2.72 -16.30
N VAL A 46 5.15 2.64 -14.97
CA VAL A 46 5.01 3.83 -14.10
C VAL A 46 6.20 3.96 -13.15
N PRO A 47 6.58 5.19 -12.77
CA PRO A 47 7.60 5.40 -11.76
C PRO A 47 7.07 4.99 -10.38
N VAL A 48 7.89 4.28 -9.62
CA VAL A 48 7.59 3.82 -8.26
C VAL A 48 8.69 4.28 -7.33
N LEU A 49 8.31 4.75 -6.14
CA LEU A 49 9.22 5.09 -5.05
C LEU A 49 8.80 4.36 -3.77
N THR A 50 9.76 4.12 -2.88
CA THR A 50 9.43 3.89 -1.47
C THR A 50 8.95 5.19 -0.83
N LEU A 51 8.15 5.09 0.23
CA LEU A 51 7.68 6.28 0.96
C LEU A 51 8.86 7.04 1.58
N ASP A 52 9.90 6.33 2.05
CA ASP A 52 11.15 6.93 2.51
C ASP A 52 11.82 7.78 1.41
N LYS A 53 11.92 7.24 0.18
CA LYS A 53 12.57 7.96 -0.93
C LYS A 53 11.74 9.16 -1.38
N TRP A 54 10.42 9.01 -1.44
CA TRP A 54 9.53 10.13 -1.71
C TRP A 54 9.71 11.25 -0.67
N ALA A 55 9.73 10.90 0.61
CA ALA A 55 9.89 11.85 1.70
C ALA A 55 11.21 12.62 1.63
N GLU A 56 12.31 11.91 1.34
CA GLU A 56 13.63 12.52 1.10
C GLU A 56 13.56 13.57 -0.02
N LEU A 57 13.01 13.20 -1.18
CA LEU A 57 12.92 14.09 -2.35
C LEU A 57 12.01 15.30 -2.11
N GLN A 58 11.01 15.16 -1.24
CA GLN A 58 10.05 16.22 -0.94
C GLN A 58 10.41 17.01 0.34
N ASN A 59 11.53 16.70 0.99
CA ASN A 59 11.92 17.25 2.29
C ASN A 59 10.81 17.09 3.35
N VAL A 60 10.13 15.94 3.35
CA VAL A 60 9.12 15.57 4.34
C VAL A 60 9.79 14.71 5.40
N SER A 61 9.90 15.21 6.61
CA SER A 61 10.53 14.48 7.73
C SER A 61 9.52 13.93 8.73
N HIS A 62 8.23 14.24 8.57
CA HIS A 62 7.18 13.88 9.52
C HIS A 62 5.83 13.74 8.83
N ILE A 63 5.03 12.76 9.25
CA ILE A 63 3.65 12.54 8.81
C ILE A 63 2.78 12.35 10.06
N ASP A 64 1.70 13.09 10.22
CA ASP A 64 0.75 12.84 11.32
C ASP A 64 -0.21 11.70 10.98
N PHE A 65 -0.68 11.64 9.74
CA PHE A 65 -1.69 10.69 9.29
C PHE A 65 -1.34 10.16 7.89
N LEU A 66 -1.40 8.85 7.74
CA LEU A 66 -1.17 8.15 6.49
C LEU A 66 -2.41 7.31 6.15
N TYR A 67 -3.03 7.59 5.01
CA TYR A 67 -4.14 6.81 4.46
C TYR A 67 -3.65 6.00 3.27
N LEU A 68 -3.92 4.70 3.26
CA LEU A 68 -3.42 3.74 2.28
C LEU A 68 -4.55 2.89 1.70
N ASP A 69 -4.94 3.20 0.47
CA ASP A 69 -5.70 2.31 -0.42
C ASP A 69 -4.82 2.13 -1.65
N MET A 70 -4.10 1.00 -1.69
CA MET A 70 -3.04 0.76 -2.66
C MET A 70 -3.23 -0.57 -3.40
N GLN A 71 -4.44 -1.14 -3.37
CA GLN A 71 -4.79 -2.36 -4.09
C GLN A 71 -3.78 -3.51 -3.81
N GLY A 72 -3.40 -3.69 -2.53
CA GLY A 72 -2.55 -4.80 -2.06
C GLY A 72 -1.07 -4.45 -1.89
N ALA A 73 -0.66 -3.23 -2.26
CA ALA A 73 0.73 -2.78 -2.11
C ALA A 73 1.11 -2.31 -0.69
N GLU A 74 0.16 -2.27 0.24
CA GLU A 74 0.31 -1.69 1.58
C GLU A 74 1.49 -2.33 2.32
N GLY A 75 1.53 -3.66 2.35
CA GLY A 75 2.56 -4.42 3.07
C GLY A 75 3.98 -4.16 2.55
N ASP A 76 4.16 -4.13 1.23
CA ASP A 76 5.47 -3.88 0.62
C ASP A 76 5.92 -2.43 0.78
N MET A 77 5.00 -1.47 0.64
CA MET A 77 5.29 -0.06 0.87
C MET A 77 5.71 0.18 2.33
N LEU A 78 4.98 -0.41 3.28
CA LEU A 78 5.27 -0.34 4.71
C LEU A 78 6.65 -0.94 5.04
N LYS A 79 6.95 -2.14 4.53
CA LYS A 79 8.24 -2.82 4.73
C LYS A 79 9.42 -2.01 4.17
N ALA A 80 9.23 -1.37 3.02
CA ALA A 80 10.29 -0.64 2.33
C ALA A 80 10.53 0.78 2.85
N SER A 81 9.78 1.22 3.88
CA SER A 81 9.81 2.60 4.36
C SER A 81 10.00 2.72 5.89
N PRO A 82 11.00 2.03 6.48
CA PRO A 82 11.15 1.96 7.94
C PRO A 82 11.56 3.29 8.59
N THR A 83 12.05 4.27 7.82
CA THR A 83 12.55 5.53 8.37
C THR A 83 11.40 6.50 8.64
N LEU A 84 10.61 6.80 7.62
CA LEU A 84 9.48 7.73 7.73
C LEU A 84 8.37 7.13 8.57
N LEU A 85 8.17 5.81 8.52
CA LEU A 85 7.15 5.11 9.30
C LEU A 85 7.28 5.42 10.81
N LYS A 86 8.49 5.62 11.32
CA LYS A 86 8.76 5.98 12.74
C LYS A 86 8.14 7.33 13.15
N THR A 87 7.88 8.21 12.19
CA THR A 87 7.33 9.54 12.42
C THR A 87 5.80 9.54 12.34
N VAL A 88 5.22 8.54 11.67
CA VAL A 88 3.77 8.41 11.46
C VAL A 88 3.05 8.20 12.77
N LYS A 89 2.04 9.03 13.09
CA LYS A 89 1.21 8.88 14.31
C LYS A 89 0.01 7.99 14.11
N VAL A 90 -0.66 8.08 12.95
CA VAL A 90 -1.85 7.30 12.63
C VAL A 90 -1.74 6.74 11.23
N ILE A 91 -2.08 5.47 11.06
CA ILE A 91 -2.19 4.82 9.77
C ILE A 91 -3.61 4.29 9.64
N GLU A 92 -4.25 4.63 8.55
CA GLU A 92 -5.48 4.01 8.09
C GLU A 92 -5.17 3.32 6.76
N LEU A 93 -5.56 2.05 6.64
CA LEU A 93 -5.23 1.26 5.46
C LEU A 93 -6.32 0.25 5.13
N GLU A 94 -6.40 -0.11 3.86
CA GLU A 94 -7.12 -1.29 3.39
C GLU A 94 -6.27 -2.56 3.51
N PHE A 95 -6.93 -3.70 3.75
CA PHE A 95 -6.30 -5.01 3.77
C PHE A 95 -7.18 -6.06 3.09
N TYR A 96 -6.55 -7.17 2.76
CA TYR A 96 -7.22 -8.35 2.23
C TYR A 96 -7.15 -9.53 3.20
N THR A 97 -8.21 -10.33 3.23
CA THR A 97 -8.29 -11.59 3.99
C THR A 97 -8.15 -12.84 3.11
N TYR A 98 -8.14 -12.66 1.79
CA TYR A 98 -7.94 -13.71 0.79
C TYR A 98 -6.99 -13.22 -0.33
N PRO A 99 -6.32 -14.12 -1.06
CA PRO A 99 -5.33 -13.75 -2.08
C PRO A 99 -6.01 -13.14 -3.31
N VAL A 100 -6.25 -11.83 -3.30
CA VAL A 100 -6.69 -11.08 -4.50
C VAL A 100 -5.53 -10.88 -5.50
N TYR A 101 -4.32 -10.72 -4.99
CA TYR A 101 -3.09 -10.52 -5.75
C TYR A 101 -1.98 -11.44 -5.23
N GLU A 102 -1.05 -11.80 -6.12
CA GLU A 102 0.09 -12.65 -5.77
C GLU A 102 1.06 -11.93 -4.81
N GLY A 103 1.38 -12.57 -3.68
CA GLY A 103 2.45 -12.14 -2.78
C GLY A 103 2.11 -10.98 -1.83
N ILE A 104 0.85 -10.56 -1.76
CA ILE A 104 0.42 -9.50 -0.84
C ILE A 104 0.46 -9.96 0.62
N MET A 105 0.56 -8.98 1.50
CA MET A 105 0.44 -9.18 2.93
C MET A 105 -1.05 -9.18 3.32
N PHE A 106 -1.47 -10.17 4.11
CA PHE A 106 -2.85 -10.24 4.59
C PHE A 106 -3.06 -9.44 5.87
N ARG A 107 -4.34 -9.21 6.22
CA ARG A 107 -4.80 -8.53 7.44
C ARG A 107 -3.94 -8.80 8.68
N ASP A 108 -3.77 -10.07 9.04
CA ASP A 108 -3.10 -10.44 10.28
C ASP A 108 -1.59 -10.20 10.21
N GLU A 109 -0.98 -10.36 9.04
CA GLU A 109 0.43 -10.04 8.81
C GLU A 109 0.69 -8.53 8.87
N ILE A 110 -0.21 -7.71 8.29
CA ILE A 110 -0.16 -6.24 8.38
C ILE A 110 -0.27 -5.81 9.84
N LYS A 111 -1.25 -6.37 10.57
CA LYS A 111 -1.47 -6.09 11.99
C LYS A 111 -0.22 -6.40 12.80
N THR A 112 0.35 -7.60 12.66
CA THR A 112 1.57 -7.99 13.38
C THR A 112 2.73 -7.06 13.04
N PHE A 113 2.94 -6.77 11.75
CA PHE A 113 4.00 -5.87 11.31
C PHE A 113 3.90 -4.48 11.95
N LEU A 114 2.69 -3.88 11.96
CA LEU A 114 2.48 -2.56 12.53
C LEU A 114 2.57 -2.56 14.06
N GLU A 115 2.09 -3.61 14.72
CA GLU A 115 2.22 -3.74 16.18
C GLU A 115 3.69 -3.83 16.63
N ASP A 116 4.51 -4.56 15.85
CA ASP A 116 5.96 -4.67 16.03
C ASP A 116 6.67 -3.34 15.73
N ALA A 117 6.16 -2.56 14.77
CA ALA A 117 6.65 -1.21 14.45
C ALA A 117 6.23 -0.12 15.46
N GLY A 118 5.61 -0.52 16.58
CA GLY A 118 5.25 0.36 17.68
C GLY A 118 3.87 1.02 17.55
N PHE A 119 2.97 0.45 16.75
CA PHE A 119 1.58 0.86 16.70
C PHE A 119 0.69 0.00 17.61
N LYS A 120 -0.50 0.50 17.93
CA LYS A 120 -1.62 -0.23 18.51
C LYS A 120 -2.79 -0.20 17.53
N THR A 121 -3.49 -1.32 17.42
CA THR A 121 -4.74 -1.41 16.66
C THR A 121 -5.83 -0.59 17.36
N LEU A 122 -6.42 0.38 16.66
CA LEU A 122 -7.56 1.17 17.13
C LEU A 122 -8.87 0.64 16.54
N TYR A 123 -8.85 0.32 15.25
CA TYR A 123 -9.95 -0.28 14.51
C TYR A 123 -9.42 -1.36 13.59
N LEU A 124 -10.20 -2.43 13.41
CA LEU A 124 -9.88 -3.53 12.53
C LEU A 124 -11.18 -4.21 12.10
N GLU A 125 -11.51 -4.17 10.81
CA GLU A 125 -12.69 -4.88 10.30
C GLU A 125 -12.60 -6.39 10.64
N PRO A 126 -13.68 -7.01 11.15
CA PRO A 126 -13.65 -8.36 11.69
C PRO A 126 -13.63 -9.49 10.65
N GLU A 127 -14.37 -9.40 9.54
CA GLU A 127 -14.71 -10.61 8.76
C GLU A 127 -14.32 -10.60 7.27
N GLU A 128 -14.16 -9.44 6.64
CA GLU A 128 -13.88 -9.36 5.20
C GLU A 128 -12.68 -8.44 4.91
N ASN A 129 -12.33 -8.31 3.62
CA ASN A 129 -11.48 -7.19 3.19
C ASN A 129 -12.08 -5.90 3.71
N GLY A 130 -11.23 -4.97 4.12
CA GLY A 130 -11.73 -3.73 4.66
C GLY A 130 -10.63 -2.90 5.26
N GLU A 131 -11.03 -2.05 6.19
CA GLU A 131 -10.17 -0.99 6.71
C GLU A 131 -9.67 -1.32 8.12
N ALA A 132 -8.47 -0.86 8.41
CA ALA A 132 -7.88 -0.87 9.74
C ALA A 132 -7.32 0.50 10.08
N ILE A 133 -7.41 0.88 11.35
CA ILE A 133 -6.79 2.08 11.90
C ILE A 133 -5.81 1.68 12.99
N PHE A 134 -4.58 2.16 12.86
CA PHE A 134 -3.49 1.96 13.80
C PHE A 134 -2.99 3.31 14.32
N VAL A 135 -2.67 3.38 15.60
CA VAL A 135 -2.14 4.59 16.25
C VAL A 135 -0.80 4.27 16.90
N ARG A 136 0.18 5.16 16.78
CA ARG A 136 1.50 4.99 17.41
C ARG A 136 1.37 4.96 18.94
N LYS A 137 2.11 4.04 19.57
CA LYS A 137 2.20 3.92 21.04
C LYS A 137 2.95 5.09 21.66
#